data_AF-A0A966WCZ7-F1
#
_entry.id   AF-A0A966WCZ7-F1
#
_cell.length_a   1.000
_cell.length_b   1.000
_cell.length_c   1.000
_cell.angle_alpha   90.00
_cell.angle_beta   90.00
_cell.angle_gamma   90.00
#
_symmetry.space_group_name_H-M   'P 1'
#
loop_
_entity.id
_entity.type
_entity.pdbx_description
1 polymer ?
#
loop_
_entity_poly.entity_id
_entity_poly.type
_entity_poly.pdbx_seq_one_letter_code
_entity_poly.pdbx_strand_id
1 'polypeptide(L)' 'MFDVSFSELIVIFFVALMVIGPEKLPKVAKVLGKLTGRAQNYIGKLKEEIEREEKFKELQKIQREIKKKSIKSH' A
#
# COMPACT_ATOMS: atom_id res chain seq x y z
N MET A 1 -1.75 -28.18 -12.16
CA MET A 1 -2.10 -28.60 -10.78
C MET A 1 -2.44 -27.36 -9.97
N PHE A 2 -3.60 -26.76 -10.26
CA PHE A 2 -4.41 -25.85 -9.43
C PHE A 2 -5.55 -25.36 -10.33
N ASP A 3 -6.29 -26.33 -10.87
CA ASP A 3 -7.49 -26.06 -11.67
C ASP A 3 -8.66 -25.98 -10.71
N VAL A 4 -8.66 -24.91 -9.89
CA VAL A 4 -9.76 -24.67 -8.95
C VAL A 4 -11.02 -24.45 -9.78
N SER A 5 -11.81 -25.49 -9.87
CA SER A 5 -13.03 -25.49 -10.67
C SER A 5 -14.10 -24.68 -9.94
N PHE A 6 -15.05 -24.11 -10.69
CA PHE A 6 -16.15 -23.34 -10.09
C PHE A 6 -16.89 -24.12 -8.99
N SER A 7 -17.00 -25.44 -9.16
CA SER A 7 -17.53 -26.37 -8.16
C SER A 7 -16.75 -26.38 -6.84
N GLU A 8 -15.42 -26.37 -6.88
CA GLU A 8 -14.57 -26.39 -5.69
C GLU A 8 -14.68 -25.06 -4.91
N LEU A 9 -14.78 -23.93 -5.61
CA LEU A 9 -15.04 -22.63 -4.97
C LEU A 9 -16.36 -22.63 -4.21
N ILE A 10 -17.41 -23.22 -4.78
CA ILE A 10 -18.72 -23.34 -4.11
C ILE A 10 -18.59 -24.17 -2.83
N VAL A 11 -17.89 -25.31 -2.88
CA VAL A 11 -17.68 -26.17 -1.70
C VAL A 11 -16.93 -25.41 -0.60
N ILE A 12 -15.84 -24.72 -0.95
CA ILE A 12 -15.06 -23.90 0.00
C ILE A 12 -15.94 -22.80 0.60
N PHE A 13 -16.79 -22.17 -0.21
CA PHE A 13 -17.72 -21.15 0.26
C PHE A 13 -18.71 -21.70 1.30
N PHE A 14 -19.32 -22.86 1.05
CA PHE A 14 -20.21 -23.51 2.01
C PHE A 14 -19.49 -23.88 3.31
N VAL A 15 -18.29 -24.45 3.22
CA VAL A 15 -17.48 -24.78 4.41
C VAL A 15 -17.14 -23.52 5.21
N ALA A 16 -16.73 -22.45 4.54
CA ALA A 16 -16.44 -21.17 5.18
C ALA A 16 -17.68 -20.60 5.90
N LEU A 17 -18.85 -20.67 5.27
CA LEU A 17 -20.12 -20.28 5.89
C LEU A 17 -20.47 -21.13 7.10
N MET A 18 -20.22 -22.44 7.08
CA MET A 18 -20.50 -23.33 8.20
C MET A 18 -19.58 -23.07 9.40
N VAL A 19 -18.29 -22.82 9.16
CA VAL A 19 -17.29 -22.58 10.22
C VAL A 19 -17.43 -21.19 10.82
N ILE A 20 -17.53 -20.16 9.98
CA ILE A 20 -17.57 -18.76 10.42
C ILE A 20 -18.99 -18.33 10.78
N GLY A 21 -19.99 -18.89 10.09
CA GLY A 21 -21.38 -18.46 10.12
C GLY A 21 -21.68 -17.41 9.04
N PRO A 22 -22.80 -17.52 8.31
CA PRO A 22 -23.16 -16.62 7.21
C PRO A 22 -23.34 -15.16 7.66
N GLU A 23 -23.79 -14.94 8.90
CA GLU A 23 -23.97 -13.60 9.46
C GLU A 23 -22.65 -12.92 9.86
N LYS A 24 -21.64 -13.72 10.24
CA LYS A 24 -20.35 -13.22 10.74
C LYS A 24 -19.35 -13.00 9.61
N LEU A 25 -19.45 -13.74 8.51
CA LEU A 25 -18.56 -13.65 7.36
C LEU A 25 -18.51 -12.21 6.76
N PRO A 26 -19.65 -11.51 6.55
CA PRO A 26 -19.64 -10.12 6.11
C PRO A 26 -19.00 -9.16 7.12
N LYS A 27 -19.15 -9.43 8.42
CA LYS A 27 -18.56 -8.61 9.48
C LYS A 27 -17.04 -8.72 9.49
N VAL A 28 -16.51 -9.92 9.35
CA VAL A 28 -15.07 -10.18 9.25
C VAL A 28 -14.49 -9.53 7.99
N ALA A 29 -15.14 -9.72 6.83
CA ALA A 29 -14.71 -9.09 5.58
C ALA A 29 -14.67 -7.55 5.68
N LYS A 30 -15.67 -6.91 6.31
CA LYS A 30 -15.69 -5.47 6.55
C LYS A 30 -14.54 -5.00 7.45
N VAL A 31 -14.21 -5.75 8.50
CA VAL A 31 -13.09 -5.42 9.40
C VAL A 31 -11.77 -5.54 8.67
N LEU A 32 -11.53 -6.66 7.98
CA LEU A 32 -10.32 -6.88 7.19
C LEU A 32 -10.17 -5.83 6.09
N GLY A 33 -11.24 -5.54 5.35
CA GLY A 33 -11.24 -4.50 4.32
C GLY A 33 -10.94 -3.11 4.87
N LYS A 34 -11.50 -2.77 6.04
CA LYS A 34 -11.23 -1.48 6.71
C LYS A 34 -9.78 -1.38 7.20
N LEU A 35 -9.20 -2.49 7.68
CA LEU A 35 -7.81 -2.53 8.12
C LEU A 35 -6.85 -2.40 6.92
N THR A 36 -7.08 -3.17 5.86
CA THR A 36 -6.27 -3.10 4.63
C THR A 36 -6.37 -1.73 3.97
N GLY A 37 -7.58 -1.16 3.86
CA GLY A 37 -7.76 0.18 3.30
C GLY A 37 -7.08 1.28 4.12
N ARG A 38 -7.10 1.17 5.46
CA ARG A 38 -6.33 2.08 6.33
C ARG A 38 -4.84 1.94 6.16
N ALA A 39 -4.32 0.71 6.05
CA ALA A 39 -2.90 0.46 5.83
C ALA A 39 -2.44 1.04 4.49
N GLN A 40 -3.21 0.84 3.42
CA GLN A 40 -2.95 1.44 2.10
C GLN A 40 -2.92 2.97 2.16
N ASN A 41 -3.92 3.59 2.81
CA ASN A 41 -3.96 5.05 2.97
C ASN A 41 -2.78 5.59 3.78
N TYR A 42 -2.33 4.87 4.82
CA TYR A 42 -1.18 5.25 5.62
C TYR A 42 0.12 5.19 4.81
N ILE A 43 0.31 4.11 4.05
CA ILE A 43 1.45 3.98 3.13
C ILE A 43 1.44 5.10 2.09
N GLY A 44 0.28 5.47 1.56
CA GLY A 44 0.13 6.60 0.63
C GLY A 44 0.63 7.92 1.23
N LYS A 45 0.24 8.23 2.48
CA LYS A 45 0.70 9.44 3.18
C LYS A 45 2.21 9.46 3.41
N LEU A 46 2.78 8.33 3.80
CA LEU A 46 4.24 8.22 4.01
C LEU A 46 5.00 8.42 2.69
N LYS A 47 4.51 7.86 1.58
CA LYS A 47 5.11 8.08 0.27
C LYS A 47 5.11 9.56 -0.12
N GLU A 48 3.99 10.26 0.08
CA GLU A 48 3.92 11.70 -0.19
C GLU A 48 4.87 12.53 0.68
N GLU A 49 5.06 12.15 1.94
CA GLU A 49 5.99 12.82 2.85
C GLU A 49 7.45 12.60 2.44
N ILE A 50 7.82 11.36 2.11
CA ILE A 50 9.15 11.01 1.59
C ILE A 50 9.44 11.73 0.26
N GLU A 51 8.48 11.75 -0.67
CA GLU A 51 8.66 12.40 -1.97
C GLU A 51 8.84 13.93 -1.82
N ARG A 52 8.17 14.55 -0.85
CA ARG A 52 8.40 15.96 -0.50
C ARG A 52 9.82 16.19 0.04
N GLU A 53 10.31 15.32 0.93
CA GLU A 53 11.66 15.43 1.46
C GLU A 53 12.74 15.21 0.39
N GLU A 54 12.55 14.23 -0.50
CA GLU A 54 13.49 13.94 -1.58
C GLU A 54 13.61 15.12 -2.56
N LYS A 55 12.47 15.70 -2.98
CA LYS A 55 12.47 16.92 -3.81
C LYS A 55 13.20 18.07 -3.13
N PHE A 56 13.02 18.25 -1.82
CA PHE A 56 13.71 19.30 -1.07
C PHE A 56 15.23 19.06 -0.99
N LYS A 57 15.66 17.80 -0.81
CA LYS A 57 17.07 17.41 -0.85
C LYS A 57 17.70 17.62 -2.22
N GLU A 58 16.96 17.35 -3.29
CA GLU A 58 17.41 17.57 -4.67
C GLU A 58 17.62 19.05 -4.96
N LEU A 59 16.68 19.92 -4.54
CA LEU A 59 16.83 21.38 -4.64
C LEU A 59 18.06 21.90 -3.88
N GLN A 60 18.35 21.37 -2.69
CA GLN A 60 19.57 21.72 -1.97
C GLN A 60 20.84 21.24 -2.68
N LYS A 61 20.80 20.08 -3.34
CA LYS A 61 21.92 19.55 -4.13
C LYS A 61 22.24 20.46 -5.31
N ILE A 62 21.22 20.89 -6.05
CA ILE A 62 21.37 21.84 -7.18
C ILE A 62 21.98 23.15 -6.70
N GLN A 63 21.50 23.71 -5.58
CA GLN A 63 22.09 24.93 -5.01
C GLN A 63 23.56 24.76 -4.62
N ARG A 64 23.93 23.62 -4.01
CA ARG A 64 25.33 23.32 -3.67
C ARG A 64 26.19 23.16 -4.93
N GLU A 65 25.69 22.50 -5.97
CA GLU A 65 26.41 22.35 -7.24
C GLU A 65 26.61 23.68 -7.93
N ILE A 66 25.59 24.55 -7.99
CA ILE A 66 25.70 25.91 -8.54
C ILE A 66 26.75 26.71 -7.76
N LYS A 67 26.69 26.68 -6.42
CA LYS A 67 27.66 27.39 -5.57
C LYS A 67 29.09 26.86 -5.76
N LYS A 68 29.26 25.54 -5.87
CA LYS A 68 30.56 24.89 -6.08
C LYS A 68 31.14 25.17 -7.47
N LYS A 69 30.28 25.28 -8.49
CA LYS A 69 30.67 25.62 -9.87
C LYS A 69 31.04 27.10 -10.02
N SER A 70 30.35 27.99 -9.28
CA SER A 70 30.70 29.42 -9.18
C SER A 70 32.05 29.66 -8.50
N ILE A 71 32.39 28.92 -7.45
CA ILE A 71 33.66 29.06 -6.72
C ILE A 71 34.85 28.51 -7.52
N LYS A 72 34.63 27.56 -8.44
CA LYS A 72 35.69 26.93 -9.25
C LYS A 72 36.02 27.71 -10.55
N SER A 73 35.32 28.82 -10.82
CA SER A 73 35.49 29.65 -12.01
C SER A 73 36.25 30.97 -11.73
N HIS A 74 36.79 31.12 -10.53
CA HIS A 74 37.83 32.10 -10.17
C HIS A 74 39.07 31.33 -9.71
#